data_AF-A0A940UN54-F1
#
_entry.id   AF-A0A940UN54-F1
#
_cell.length_a   1.000
_cell.length_b   1.000
_cell.length_c   1.000
_cell.angle_alpha   90.00
_cell.angle_beta   90.00
_cell.angle_gamma   90.00
#
_symmetry.space_group_name_H-M   'P 1'
#
loop_
_entity.id
_entity.type
_entity.pdbx_description
1 polymer ?
#
loop_
_entity_poly.entity_id
_entity_poly.type
_entity_poly.pdbx_seq_one_letter_code
_entity_poly.pdbx_strand_id
1 'polypeptide(L)' 'MPVMRSVFYVPGNNESFIAKAPSLAADIITLDLEDSV' A
#
# COMPACT_ATOMS: atom_id res chain seq x y z
N MET A 1 8.96 -19.33 3.02
CA MET A 1 7.80 -18.40 3.01
C MET A 1 8.33 -16.98 2.85
N PRO A 2 7.68 -16.10 2.08
CA PRO A 2 8.04 -14.68 2.07
C PRO A 2 7.88 -14.08 3.47
N VAL A 3 8.78 -13.19 3.83
CA VAL A 3 8.76 -12.47 5.11
C VAL A 3 7.79 -11.28 4.98
N MET A 4 6.81 -11.18 5.87
CA MET A 4 5.75 -10.15 5.85
C MET A 4 5.69 -9.40 7.19
N ARG A 5 6.66 -8.53 7.46
CA ARG A 5 6.74 -7.77 8.73
C ARG A 5 5.86 -6.52 8.69
N SER A 6 5.59 -6.00 7.50
CA SER A 6 4.76 -4.81 7.30
C SER A 6 3.87 -4.95 6.05
N VAL A 7 2.59 -4.64 6.22
CA VAL A 7 1.59 -4.57 5.15
C VAL A 7 0.99 -3.16 5.18
N PHE A 8 1.22 -2.39 4.12
CA PHE A 8 0.81 -1.00 4.03
C PHE A 8 -0.35 -0.84 3.05
N TYR A 9 -1.51 -0.39 3.55
CA TYR A 9 -2.72 -0.19 2.74
C TYR A 9 -2.74 1.23 2.16
N VAL A 10 -3.05 1.33 0.87
CA VAL A 10 -3.08 2.59 0.11
C VAL A 10 -4.43 2.69 -0.62
N PRO A 11 -5.21 3.77 -0.43
CA PRO A 11 -6.46 3.96 -1.18
C PRO A 11 -6.21 3.94 -2.70
N GLY A 12 -6.90 3.04 -3.40
CA GLY A 12 -6.73 2.85 -4.85
C GLY A 12 -7.26 4.00 -5.71
N ASN A 13 -8.01 4.94 -5.12
CA ASN A 13 -8.52 6.16 -5.75
C ASN A 13 -7.62 7.40 -5.52
N ASN A 14 -6.51 7.30 -4.77
CA ASN A 14 -5.64 8.43 -4.44
C ASN A 14 -4.28 8.33 -5.13
N GLU A 15 -4.17 8.93 -6.31
CA GLU A 15 -2.96 8.90 -7.15
C GLU A 15 -1.70 9.43 -6.45
N SER A 16 -1.84 10.45 -5.59
CA SER A 16 -0.72 11.03 -4.83
C SER A 16 -0.13 10.00 -3.84
N PHE A 17 -1.00 9.25 -3.17
CA PHE A 17 -0.58 8.25 -2.19
C PHE A 17 0.00 7.02 -2.89
N ILE A 18 -0.59 6.61 -4.01
CA ILE A 18 -0.05 5.54 -4.86
C ILE A 18 1.34 5.91 -5.37
N ALA A 19 1.54 7.14 -5.86
CA ALA A 19 2.84 7.61 -6.34
C ALA A 19 3.91 7.63 -5.23
N LYS A 20 3.52 7.88 -3.98
CA LYS A 20 4.42 7.87 -2.81
C LYS A 20 4.72 6.45 -2.31
N ALA A 21 3.79 5.50 -2.47
CA ALA A 21 3.87 4.18 -1.85
C ALA A 21 5.20 3.43 -2.11
N PRO A 22 5.80 3.44 -3.33
CA PRO A 22 7.08 2.78 -3.59
C PRO A 22 8.27 3.35 -2.80
N SER A 23 8.17 4.57 -2.25
CA SER A 23 9.23 5.18 -1.44
C SER A 23 9.24 4.72 0.03
N LEU A 24 8.22 3.96 0.45
CA LEU A 24 8.06 3.49 1.82
C LEU A 24 8.72 2.13 2.02
N ALA A 25 9.36 1.92 3.18
CA ALA A 25 9.99 0.66 3.55
C ALA A 25 8.95 -0.38 4.06
N ALA A 26 7.97 -0.71 3.23
CA ALA A 26 6.99 -1.77 3.50
C ALA A 26 7.38 -3.07 2.79
N ASP A 27 7.18 -4.22 3.43
CA ASP A 27 7.39 -5.52 2.79
C ASP A 27 6.29 -5.79 1.74
N ILE A 28 5.05 -5.34 2.01
CA ILE A 28 3.90 -5.45 1.12
C ILE A 28 3.16 -4.11 1.05
N ILE A 29 2.78 -3.71 -0.16
CA ILE A 29 1.87 -2.60 -0.42
C ILE A 29 0.57 -3.18 -0.98
N THR A 30 -0.56 -2.87 -0.35
CA THR A 30 -1.89 -3.29 -0.77
C THR A 30 -2.65 -2.08 -1.29
N LEU A 31 -3.03 -2.10 -2.57
CA LEU A 31 -3.94 -1.10 -3.12
C LEU A 31 -5.37 -1.49 -2.75
N ASP A 32 -6.00 -0.68 -1.92
CA ASP A 32 -7.31 -0.94 -1.35
C ASP A 32 -8.42 -0.34 -2.24
N LEU A 33 -9.39 -1.19 -2.59
CA LEU A 33 -10.57 -0.82 -3.37
C LEU A 33 -11.87 -1.01 -2.57
N GLU A 34 -11.79 -1.40 -1.29
CA GLU A 34 -12.93 -1.67 -0.41
C GLU A 34 -13.15 -0.53 0.60
N ASP A 35 -12.54 -0.60 1.78
CA ASP A 35 -12.90 0.24 2.93
C ASP A 35 -12.31 1.65 2.87
N SER A 36 -11.20 1.83 2.12
CA SER A 36 -10.49 3.12 2.04
C SER A 36 -10.87 3.99 0.84
N VAL A 37 -11.87 3.60 0.04
CA VAL A 37 -12.36 4.36 -1.14
C VAL A 37 -13.44 5.35 -0.78
#